data_AF-A0A2B5H7A6-F1
#
_entry.id   AF-A0A2B5H7A6-F1
#
_cell.length_a   1.000
_cell.length_b   1.000
_cell.length_c   1.000
_cell.angle_alpha   90.00
_cell.angle_beta   90.00
_cell.angle_gamma   90.00
#
_symmetry.space_group_name_H-M   'P 1'
#
loop_
_entity.id
_entity.type
_entity.pdbx_description
1 polymer ?
#
loop_
_entity_poly.entity_id
_entity_poly.type
_entity_poly.pdbx_seq_one_letter_code
_entity_poly.pdbx_strand_id
1 'polypeptide(L)'
;MSRFARYWYQSMIETDTNYVHVRKMNIATKLVITALLSTFATMFQSAGGFMPGIGFLISFLATLPIFVTTCFSIRQGILSYTLTIFLLFIIQPSELIIFPFTTGLLGIAIGVAFSQLQRRIMVVSFSSICLLTGIMVILYLFRFPVLGPTVDTTMDPKVIAIIYILSFLYCWILAELCRILMNRLCQALP
;
A
#
# COMPACT_ATOMS: atom_id res chain seq x y z
N MET A 1 -7.12 17.34 26.19
CA MET A 1 -7.20 16.72 24.84
C MET A 1 -8.33 15.71 24.80
N SER A 2 -9.32 15.92 23.91
CA SER A 2 -10.43 14.97 23.67
C SER A 2 -9.89 13.60 23.23
N ARG A 3 -10.62 12.51 23.51
CA ARG A 3 -10.24 11.13 23.10
C ARG A 3 -9.92 11.04 21.60
N PHE A 4 -10.61 11.85 20.79
CA PHE A 4 -10.41 11.96 19.34
C PHE A 4 -9.01 12.50 18.98
N ALA A 5 -8.57 13.61 19.58
CA ALA A 5 -7.25 14.17 19.29
C ALA A 5 -6.11 13.22 19.69
N ARG A 6 -6.32 12.44 20.76
CA ARG A 6 -5.34 11.46 21.25
C ARG A 6 -5.18 10.29 20.28
N TYR A 7 -6.26 9.81 19.69
CA TYR A 7 -6.25 8.74 18.69
C TYR A 7 -5.40 9.09 17.46
N TRP A 8 -5.53 10.31 16.94
CA TRP A 8 -4.76 10.76 15.78
C TRP A 8 -3.28 11.03 16.06
N TYR A 9 -2.94 11.33 17.31
CA TYR A 9 -1.56 11.60 17.74
C TYR A 9 -0.84 10.37 18.29
N GLN A 10 -1.56 9.25 18.49
CA GLN A 10 -1.00 8.02 19.00
C GLN A 10 0.02 7.44 18.02
N SER A 11 1.12 6.91 18.57
CA SER A 11 2.11 6.19 17.77
C SER A 11 1.48 4.92 17.18
N MET A 12 1.80 4.63 15.93
CA MET A 12 1.37 3.39 15.29
C MET A 12 2.10 2.16 15.81
N ILE A 13 3.29 2.31 16.41
CA ILE A 13 4.06 1.23 17.02
C ILE A 13 3.96 1.34 18.54
N GLU A 14 3.40 0.30 19.16
CA GLU A 14 3.22 0.23 20.61
C GLU A 14 4.42 -0.43 21.33
N THR A 15 5.28 -1.14 20.60
CA THR A 15 6.44 -1.88 21.14
C THR A 15 7.64 -1.81 20.18
N ASP A 16 8.56 -0.89 20.45
CA ASP A 16 9.74 -0.62 19.60
C ASP A 16 10.75 -1.78 19.60
N THR A 17 10.82 -2.56 20.68
CA THR A 17 11.77 -3.66 20.88
C THR A 17 11.56 -4.84 19.91
N ASN A 18 10.31 -5.24 19.68
CA ASN A 18 9.99 -6.35 18.76
C ASN A 18 10.20 -5.95 17.29
N TYR A 19 9.95 -4.68 16.95
CA TYR A 19 10.20 -4.15 15.60
C TYR A 19 11.69 -4.18 15.24
N VAL A 20 12.57 -3.88 16.20
CA VAL A 20 14.03 -3.99 16.04
C VAL A 20 14.47 -5.44 15.82
N HIS A 21 13.81 -6.42 16.47
CA HIS A 21 14.14 -7.84 16.32
C HIS A 21 13.81 -8.37 14.93
N VAL A 22 12.63 -8.04 14.42
CA VAL A 22 12.20 -8.34 13.05
C VAL A 22 13.20 -7.79 12.01
N ARG A 23 13.82 -6.63 12.28
CA ARG A 23 14.84 -6.03 11.40
C ARG A 23 16.17 -6.79 11.41
N LYS A 24 16.47 -7.59 12.43
CA LYS A 24 17.75 -8.31 12.61
C LYS A 24 17.85 -9.68 11.90
N MET A 25 16.88 -10.05 11.06
CA MET A 25 16.95 -11.31 10.30
C MET A 25 18.16 -11.37 9.34
N ASN A 26 18.64 -12.61 9.12
CA ASN A 26 19.66 -12.92 8.12
C ASN A 26 19.21 -12.50 6.70
N ILE A 27 20.18 -12.13 5.86
CA ILE A 27 19.95 -11.64 4.50
C ILE A 27 19.23 -12.69 3.65
N ALA A 28 19.64 -13.96 3.75
CA ALA A 28 19.00 -15.06 3.02
C ALA A 28 17.50 -15.19 3.38
N THR A 29 17.17 -15.14 4.67
CA THR A 29 15.78 -15.18 5.15
C THR A 29 14.97 -13.99 4.64
N LYS A 30 15.55 -12.79 4.67
CA LYS A 30 14.89 -11.59 4.11
C LYS A 30 14.59 -11.73 2.63
N LEU A 31 15.50 -12.30 1.84
CA LEU A 31 15.28 -12.52 0.42
C LEU A 31 14.17 -13.54 0.15
N VAL A 32 14.18 -14.68 0.87
CA VAL A 32 13.14 -15.71 0.73
C VAL A 32 11.76 -15.16 1.08
N ILE A 33 11.65 -14.45 2.20
CA ILE A 33 10.40 -13.80 2.62
C ILE A 33 9.97 -12.76 1.59
N THR A 34 10.90 -11.96 1.06
CA THR A 34 10.61 -10.95 0.03
C THR A 34 10.06 -11.59 -1.24
N ALA A 35 10.67 -12.66 -1.72
CA ALA A 35 10.20 -13.41 -2.89
C ALA A 35 8.80 -14.00 -2.65
N LEU A 36 8.58 -14.61 -1.49
CA LEU A 36 7.29 -15.18 -1.12
C LEU A 36 6.18 -14.11 -1.06
N LEU A 37 6.44 -12.99 -0.40
CA LEU A 37 5.49 -11.88 -0.29
C LEU A 37 5.23 -11.21 -1.64
N SER A 38 6.25 -11.07 -2.50
CA SER A 38 6.05 -10.55 -3.87
C SER A 38 5.17 -11.47 -4.72
N THR A 39 5.26 -12.79 -4.49
CA THR A 39 4.39 -13.77 -5.16
C THR A 39 2.94 -13.60 -4.71
N PHE A 40 2.70 -13.45 -3.40
CA PHE A 40 1.37 -13.12 -2.90
C PHE A 40 0.85 -11.78 -3.40
N ALA A 41 1.70 -10.75 -3.48
CA ALA A 41 1.33 -9.45 -4.02
C ALA A 41 0.88 -9.58 -5.48
N THR A 42 1.62 -10.36 -6.27
CA THR A 42 1.28 -10.65 -7.67
C THR A 42 -0.05 -11.39 -7.77
N MET A 43 -0.26 -12.43 -6.96
CA MET A 43 -1.52 -13.19 -6.97
C MET A 43 -2.72 -12.29 -6.63
N PHE A 44 -2.63 -11.51 -5.56
CA PHE A 44 -3.71 -10.60 -5.17
C PHE A 44 -3.96 -9.53 -6.23
N GLN A 45 -2.89 -8.93 -6.78
CA GLN A 45 -3.05 -7.90 -7.80
C GLN A 45 -3.66 -8.48 -9.09
N SER A 46 -3.22 -9.67 -9.51
CA SER A 46 -3.75 -10.33 -10.71
C SER A 46 -5.24 -10.65 -10.61
N ALA A 47 -5.78 -10.82 -9.39
CA ALA A 47 -7.21 -11.02 -9.18
C ALA A 47 -8.06 -9.87 -9.73
N GLY A 48 -7.54 -8.63 -9.72
CA GLY A 48 -8.18 -7.47 -10.34
C GLY A 48 -8.40 -7.62 -11.85
N GLY A 49 -7.41 -8.21 -12.53
CA GLY A 49 -7.46 -8.47 -13.97
C GLY A 49 -8.32 -9.69 -14.34
N PHE A 50 -8.29 -10.76 -13.53
CA PHE A 50 -9.05 -11.98 -13.82
C PHE A 50 -10.54 -11.88 -13.45
N MET A 51 -10.89 -11.12 -12.42
CA MET A 51 -12.28 -10.98 -11.94
C MET A 51 -12.67 -9.50 -11.84
N PRO A 52 -13.04 -8.84 -12.94
CA PRO A 52 -13.47 -7.45 -12.91
C PRO A 52 -14.63 -7.24 -11.92
N GLY A 53 -14.50 -6.24 -11.04
CA GLY A 53 -15.45 -5.99 -9.94
C GLY A 53 -14.93 -6.52 -8.60
N ILE A 54 -15.28 -7.76 -8.23
CA ILE A 54 -14.88 -8.35 -6.93
C ILE A 54 -13.35 -8.47 -6.81
N GLY A 55 -12.66 -8.75 -7.92
CA GLY A 55 -11.21 -8.83 -7.98
C GLY A 55 -10.50 -7.52 -7.62
N PHE A 56 -11.12 -6.35 -7.82
CA PHE A 56 -10.55 -5.08 -7.39
C PHE A 56 -10.49 -4.96 -5.86
N LEU A 57 -11.47 -5.54 -5.16
CA LEU A 57 -11.43 -5.61 -3.70
C LEU A 57 -10.33 -6.55 -3.20
N ILE A 58 -10.02 -7.60 -3.97
CA ILE A 58 -8.92 -8.53 -3.65
C ILE A 58 -7.57 -7.91 -3.99
N SER A 59 -7.46 -7.18 -5.10
CA SER A 59 -6.24 -6.45 -5.51
C SER A 59 -5.77 -5.45 -4.46
N PHE A 60 -6.69 -4.86 -3.68
CA PHE A 60 -6.33 -4.06 -2.51
C PHE A 60 -5.37 -4.77 -1.54
N LEU A 61 -5.56 -6.08 -1.32
CA LEU A 61 -4.72 -6.87 -0.41
C LEU A 61 -3.27 -6.99 -0.92
N ALA A 62 -2.99 -6.75 -2.21
CA ALA A 62 -1.63 -6.71 -2.74
C ALA A 62 -0.75 -5.64 -2.06
N THR A 63 -1.38 -4.61 -1.49
CA THR A 63 -0.70 -3.56 -0.74
C THR A 63 -0.05 -4.08 0.55
N LEU A 64 -0.65 -5.10 1.18
CA LEU A 64 -0.19 -5.64 2.47
C LEU A 64 1.18 -6.36 2.36
N PRO A 65 1.41 -7.29 1.42
CA PRO A 65 2.74 -7.89 1.24
C PRO A 65 3.84 -6.85 0.96
N ILE A 66 3.56 -5.84 0.14
CA ILE A 66 4.54 -4.76 -0.15
C ILE A 66 4.81 -3.93 1.12
N PHE A 67 3.78 -3.61 1.88
CA PHE A 67 3.91 -2.93 3.17
C PHE A 67 4.79 -3.73 4.15
N VAL A 68 4.53 -5.03 4.33
CA VAL A 68 5.28 -5.88 5.27
C VAL A 68 6.75 -5.98 4.88
N THR A 69 7.05 -6.20 3.59
CA THR A 69 8.45 -6.22 3.10
C THR A 69 9.15 -4.88 3.31
N THR A 70 8.45 -3.76 3.11
CA THR A 70 8.97 -2.41 3.34
C THR A 70 9.28 -2.16 4.82
N CYS A 71 8.45 -2.67 5.73
CA CYS A 71 8.70 -2.61 7.18
C CYS A 71 9.94 -3.40 7.61
N PHE A 72 10.24 -4.54 6.97
CA PHE A 72 11.50 -5.27 7.24
C PHE A 72 12.73 -4.49 6.79
N SER A 73 12.65 -3.89 5.60
CA SER A 73 13.64 -2.95 5.10
C SER A 73 13.09 -2.23 3.88
N ILE A 74 13.29 -0.91 3.80
CA ILE A 74 12.94 -0.12 2.62
C ILE A 74 13.54 -0.72 1.34
N ARG A 75 14.78 -1.25 1.42
CA ARG A 75 15.43 -1.93 0.28
C ARG A 75 14.67 -3.18 -0.16
N GLN A 76 14.19 -3.97 0.79
CA GLN A 76 13.40 -5.19 0.49
C GLN A 76 12.02 -4.84 -0.04
N GLY A 77 11.40 -3.76 0.44
CA GLY A 77 10.16 -3.22 -0.13
C GLY A 77 10.32 -2.85 -1.61
N ILE A 78 11.40 -2.15 -1.97
CA ILE A 78 11.70 -1.79 -3.37
C ILE A 78 11.95 -3.05 -4.23
N LEU A 79 12.68 -4.03 -3.71
CA LEU A 79 12.90 -5.31 -4.39
C LEU A 79 11.59 -6.08 -4.60
N SER A 80 10.74 -6.16 -3.57
CA SER A 80 9.42 -6.81 -3.63
C SER A 80 8.53 -6.15 -4.68
N TYR A 81 8.49 -4.82 -4.68
CA TYR A 81 7.75 -4.03 -5.65
C TYR A 81 8.23 -4.26 -7.09
N THR A 82 9.55 -4.22 -7.31
CA THR A 82 10.15 -4.46 -8.62
C THR A 82 9.88 -5.88 -9.12
N LEU A 83 10.03 -6.87 -8.24
CA LEU A 83 9.77 -8.28 -8.57
C LEU A 83 8.29 -8.52 -8.90
N THR A 84 7.38 -7.88 -8.17
CA THR A 84 5.93 -7.96 -8.42
C THR A 84 5.58 -7.38 -9.79
N ILE A 85 6.20 -6.26 -10.20
CA ILE A 85 6.04 -5.69 -11.54
C ILE A 85 6.49 -6.68 -12.62
N PHE A 86 7.66 -7.31 -12.45
CA PHE A 86 8.14 -8.32 -13.40
C PHE A 86 7.22 -9.53 -13.49
N LEU A 87 6.70 -10.02 -12.37
CA LEU A 87 5.76 -11.14 -12.35
C LEU A 87 4.42 -10.76 -12.99
N LEU A 88 3.90 -9.56 -12.71
CA LEU A 88 2.67 -9.06 -13.34
C LEU A 88 2.83 -8.84 -14.83
N PHE A 89 4.00 -8.39 -15.30
CA PHE A 89 4.29 -8.28 -16.72
C PHE A 89 4.13 -9.62 -17.46
N ILE A 90 4.51 -10.73 -16.81
CA ILE A 90 4.40 -12.08 -17.37
C ILE A 90 2.97 -12.62 -17.27
N ILE A 91 2.31 -12.44 -16.12
CA ILE A 91 1.03 -13.11 -15.83
C ILE A 91 -0.17 -12.28 -16.30
N GLN A 92 -0.19 -10.99 -15.98
CA GLN A 92 -1.36 -10.12 -16.16
C GLN A 92 -0.92 -8.69 -16.51
N PRO A 93 -0.52 -8.42 -17.78
CA PRO A 93 0.01 -7.13 -18.18
C PRO A 93 -1.01 -5.98 -18.06
N SER A 94 -2.32 -6.27 -17.97
CA SER A 94 -3.35 -5.26 -17.74
C SER A 94 -3.18 -4.51 -16.42
N GLU A 95 -2.66 -5.18 -15.40
CA GLU A 95 -2.44 -4.62 -14.07
C GLU A 95 -1.12 -3.86 -13.93
N LEU A 96 -0.28 -3.90 -14.97
CA LEU A 96 1.04 -3.27 -14.98
C LEU A 96 0.98 -1.75 -14.91
N ILE A 97 -0.13 -1.13 -15.29
CA ILE A 97 -0.34 0.32 -15.16
C ILE A 97 -0.94 0.63 -13.78
N ILE A 98 -1.82 -0.23 -13.26
CA ILE A 98 -2.53 0.05 -12.02
C ILE A 98 -1.60 -0.15 -10.82
N PHE A 99 -0.91 -1.29 -10.74
CA PHE A 99 -0.07 -1.67 -9.61
C PHE A 99 1.03 -0.66 -9.26
N PRO A 100 1.92 -0.26 -10.20
CA PRO A 100 3.04 0.60 -9.85
C PRO A 100 2.63 2.02 -9.45
N PHE A 101 1.46 2.49 -9.88
CA PHE A 101 1.01 3.84 -9.57
C PHE A 101 0.02 3.88 -8.40
N THR A 102 -0.64 2.77 -8.06
CA THR A 102 -1.62 2.73 -6.95
C THR A 102 -1.21 1.77 -5.84
N THR A 103 -1.59 0.50 -5.92
CA THR A 103 -1.48 -0.48 -4.83
C THR A 103 -0.03 -0.74 -4.42
N GLY A 104 0.89 -0.89 -5.37
CA GLY A 104 2.31 -1.09 -5.11
C GLY A 104 2.96 0.15 -4.49
N LEU A 105 2.73 1.32 -5.08
CA LEU A 105 3.28 2.59 -4.58
C LEU A 105 2.75 2.91 -3.18
N LEU A 106 1.46 2.70 -2.96
CA LEU A 106 0.83 2.90 -1.66
C LEU A 106 1.41 1.98 -0.59
N GLY A 107 1.72 0.72 -0.94
CA GLY A 107 2.34 -0.22 -0.02
C GLY A 107 3.71 0.25 0.47
N ILE A 108 4.53 0.80 -0.44
CA ILE A 108 5.80 1.43 -0.09
C ILE A 108 5.55 2.70 0.73
N ALA A 109 4.64 3.58 0.30
CA ALA A 109 4.38 4.86 0.95
C ALA A 109 3.92 4.68 2.40
N ILE A 110 2.98 3.76 2.64
CA ILE A 110 2.54 3.40 4.00
C ILE A 110 3.70 2.79 4.76
N GLY A 111 4.46 1.85 4.19
CA GLY A 111 5.57 1.19 4.90
C GLY A 111 6.67 2.17 5.33
N VAL A 112 7.06 3.09 4.44
CA VAL A 112 8.04 4.15 4.73
C VAL A 112 7.49 5.11 5.77
N ALA A 113 6.26 5.58 5.61
CA ALA A 113 5.63 6.49 6.55
C ALA A 113 5.46 5.85 7.93
N PHE A 114 5.11 4.57 7.98
CA PHE A 114 5.00 3.79 9.22
C PHE A 114 6.36 3.70 9.93
N SER A 115 7.44 3.47 9.19
CA SER A 115 8.79 3.37 9.74
C SER A 115 9.39 4.73 10.16
N GLN A 116 9.04 5.84 9.49
CA GLN A 116 9.70 7.14 9.70
C GLN A 116 8.86 8.17 10.47
N LEU A 117 7.54 8.23 10.22
CA LEU A 117 6.70 9.33 10.68
C LEU A 117 5.99 9.02 12.00
N GLN A 118 5.86 7.74 12.37
CA GLN A 118 5.29 7.14 13.60
C GLN A 118 3.88 7.60 14.05
N ARG A 119 3.47 8.84 13.77
CA ARG A 119 2.16 9.41 14.12
C ARG A 119 1.13 9.04 13.08
N ARG A 120 -0.04 8.61 13.58
CA ARG A 120 -1.13 8.09 12.76
C ARG A 120 -1.59 9.06 11.67
N ILE A 121 -1.77 10.33 12.01
CA ILE A 121 -2.20 11.36 11.05
C ILE A 121 -1.20 11.55 9.91
N MET A 122 0.11 11.53 10.20
CA MET A 122 1.13 11.75 9.18
C MET A 122 1.18 10.59 8.20
N VAL A 123 1.04 9.35 8.69
CA VAL A 123 1.03 8.17 7.84
C VAL A 123 -0.17 8.19 6.89
N VAL A 124 -1.37 8.48 7.41
CA VAL A 124 -2.58 8.54 6.58
C VAL A 124 -2.49 9.67 5.56
N SER A 125 -2.09 10.88 5.97
CA SER A 125 -1.98 12.04 5.08
C SER A 125 -0.91 11.86 3.98
N PHE A 126 0.26 11.35 4.33
CA PHE A 126 1.32 11.09 3.34
C PHE A 126 0.88 10.05 2.31
N SER A 127 0.27 8.96 2.80
CA SER A 127 -0.21 7.87 1.95
C SER A 127 -1.37 8.31 1.06
N SER A 128 -2.29 9.16 1.57
CA SER A 128 -3.41 9.67 0.76
C SER A 128 -2.95 10.64 -0.33
N ILE A 129 -1.94 11.47 -0.08
CA ILE A 129 -1.35 12.34 -1.11
C ILE A 129 -0.65 11.50 -2.17
N CYS A 130 0.08 10.46 -1.75
CA CYS A 130 0.75 9.53 -2.65
C CYS A 130 -0.26 8.79 -3.55
N LEU A 131 -1.34 8.26 -2.97
CA LEU A 131 -2.41 7.59 -3.69
C LEU A 131 -3.13 8.54 -4.66
N LEU A 132 -3.45 9.76 -4.21
CA LEU A 132 -4.03 10.79 -5.07
C LEU A 132 -3.14 11.03 -6.28
N THR A 133 -1.84 11.26 -6.06
CA THR A 133 -0.87 11.51 -7.13
C THR A 133 -0.83 10.34 -8.11
N GLY A 134 -0.81 9.12 -7.61
CA GLY A 134 -0.87 7.89 -8.41
C GLY A 134 -2.11 7.81 -9.30
N ILE A 135 -3.30 8.04 -8.72
CA ILE A 135 -4.57 8.05 -9.45
C ILE A 135 -4.59 9.16 -10.50
N MET A 136 -4.10 10.36 -10.18
CA MET A 136 -4.04 11.48 -11.12
C MET A 136 -3.12 11.17 -12.32
N VAL A 137 -1.98 10.51 -12.08
CA VAL A 137 -1.08 10.08 -13.16
C VAL A 137 -1.80 9.08 -14.07
N ILE A 138 -2.51 8.09 -13.52
CA ILE A 138 -3.24 7.12 -14.35
C ILE A 138 -4.35 7.79 -15.16
N LEU A 139 -5.17 8.64 -14.53
CA LEU A 139 -6.33 9.26 -15.17
C LEU A 139 -5.93 10.25 -16.27
N TYR A 140 -4.90 11.06 -16.04
CA TYR A 140 -4.57 12.15 -16.95
C TYR A 140 -3.40 11.87 -17.90
N LEU A 141 -2.40 11.09 -17.47
CA LEU A 141 -1.26 10.75 -18.34
C LEU A 141 -1.59 9.54 -19.20
N PHE A 142 -2.06 8.45 -18.58
CA PHE A 142 -2.36 7.20 -19.30
C PHE A 142 -3.77 7.18 -19.90
N ARG A 143 -4.63 8.15 -19.57
CA ARG A 143 -6.05 8.24 -19.98
C ARG A 143 -6.81 6.93 -19.78
N PHE A 144 -6.41 6.15 -18.79
CA PHE A 144 -7.06 4.88 -18.49
C PHE A 144 -8.28 5.17 -17.61
N PRO A 145 -9.52 4.92 -18.09
CA PRO A 145 -10.72 5.28 -17.36
C PRO A 145 -10.97 4.27 -16.22
N VAL A 146 -10.18 4.37 -15.15
CA VAL A 146 -10.31 3.51 -13.95
C VAL A 146 -11.69 3.67 -13.28
N LEU A 147 -12.31 4.85 -13.42
CA LEU A 147 -13.58 5.22 -12.77
C LEU A 147 -14.80 5.07 -13.69
N GLY A 148 -14.64 4.45 -14.87
CA GLY A 148 -15.69 4.26 -15.86
C GLY A 148 -15.84 5.42 -16.86
N PRO A 149 -16.59 5.21 -17.96
CA PRO A 149 -16.68 6.15 -19.09
C PRO A 149 -17.50 7.41 -18.81
N THR A 150 -18.13 7.52 -17.64
CA THR A 150 -19.02 8.63 -17.25
C THR A 150 -18.30 9.79 -16.55
N VAL A 151 -17.01 9.67 -16.25
CA VAL A 151 -16.22 10.80 -15.76
C VAL A 151 -15.59 11.47 -16.97
N ASP A 152 -16.21 12.55 -17.43
CA ASP A 152 -15.59 13.40 -18.44
C ASP A 152 -14.17 13.77 -17.99
N THR A 153 -13.19 13.56 -18.85
CA THR A 153 -11.75 13.83 -18.62
C THR A 153 -11.40 15.31 -18.36
N THR A 154 -12.40 16.13 -18.04
CA THR A 154 -12.23 17.52 -17.65
C THR A 154 -11.74 17.59 -16.20
N MET A 155 -10.74 18.46 -15.96
CA MET A 155 -10.16 18.72 -14.64
C MET A 155 -11.15 19.47 -13.74
N ASP A 156 -12.26 18.83 -13.37
CA ASP A 156 -13.20 19.42 -12.42
C ASP A 156 -12.62 19.30 -10.98
N PRO A 157 -12.36 20.41 -10.29
CA PRO A 157 -11.89 20.40 -8.90
C PRO A 157 -12.80 19.61 -7.96
N LYS A 158 -14.10 19.48 -8.26
CA LYS A 158 -15.05 18.66 -7.48
C LYS A 158 -14.70 17.17 -7.54
N VAL A 159 -14.33 16.66 -8.71
CA VAL A 159 -13.96 15.24 -8.90
C VAL A 159 -12.66 14.95 -8.15
N ILE A 160 -11.68 15.85 -8.24
CA ILE A 160 -10.42 15.75 -7.51
C ILE A 160 -10.66 15.72 -5.98
N ALA A 161 -11.54 16.59 -5.47
CA ALA A 161 -11.88 16.63 -4.06
C ALA A 161 -12.54 15.31 -3.58
N ILE A 162 -13.46 14.75 -4.39
CA ILE A 162 -14.12 13.47 -4.09
C ILE A 162 -13.10 12.33 -4.06
N ILE A 163 -12.22 12.24 -5.06
CA ILE A 163 -11.16 11.23 -5.12
C ILE A 163 -10.25 11.35 -3.90
N TYR A 164 -9.89 12.56 -3.49
CA TYR A 164 -9.05 12.77 -2.31
C TYR A 164 -9.74 12.33 -1.01
N ILE A 165 -11.02 12.66 -0.81
CA ILE A 165 -11.79 12.23 0.37
C ILE A 165 -11.86 10.70 0.45
N LEU A 166 -12.15 10.04 -0.68
CA LEU A 166 -12.17 8.57 -0.76
C LEU A 166 -10.79 7.97 -0.51
N SER A 167 -9.74 8.56 -1.09
CA SER A 167 -8.34 8.12 -0.89
C SER A 167 -7.92 8.26 0.57
N PHE A 168 -8.34 9.32 1.25
CA PHE A 168 -8.07 9.53 2.67
C PHE A 168 -8.77 8.48 3.53
N LEU A 169 -10.05 8.20 3.29
CA LEU A 169 -10.81 7.17 3.99
C LEU A 169 -10.20 5.78 3.77
N TYR A 170 -9.80 5.49 2.54
CA TYR A 170 -9.14 4.24 2.17
C TYR A 170 -7.79 4.07 2.88
N CYS A 171 -6.94 5.10 2.86
CA CYS A 171 -5.65 5.07 3.55
C CYS A 171 -5.83 4.95 5.07
N TRP A 172 -6.89 5.52 5.64
CA TRP A 172 -7.21 5.33 7.06
C TRP A 172 -7.48 3.85 7.34
N ILE A 173 -8.42 3.22 6.63
CA ILE A 173 -8.76 1.80 6.85
C ILE A 173 -7.52 0.91 6.68
N LEU A 174 -6.77 1.11 5.60
CA LEU A 174 -5.58 0.31 5.32
C LEU A 174 -4.49 0.52 6.37
N ALA A 175 -4.27 1.76 6.84
CA ALA A 175 -3.32 2.05 7.89
C ALA A 175 -3.64 1.34 9.21
N GLU A 176 -4.94 1.25 9.57
CA GLU A 176 -5.35 0.51 10.77
C GLU A 176 -5.14 -1.00 10.59
N LEU A 177 -5.47 -1.53 9.41
CA LEU A 177 -5.21 -2.93 9.08
C LEU A 177 -3.71 -3.26 9.14
N CYS A 178 -2.86 -2.39 8.59
CA CYS A 178 -1.40 -2.50 8.65
C CYS A 178 -0.88 -2.49 10.09
N ARG A 179 -1.43 -1.64 10.96
CA ARG A 179 -1.10 -1.60 12.39
C ARG A 179 -1.44 -2.92 13.08
N ILE A 180 -2.65 -3.43 12.88
CA ILE A 180 -3.08 -4.71 13.47
C ILE A 180 -2.17 -5.85 12.99
N LEU A 181 -1.88 -5.89 11.69
CA LEU A 181 -1.00 -6.90 11.08
C LEU A 181 0.41 -6.85 11.68
N MET A 182 1.01 -5.66 11.79
CA MET A 182 2.34 -5.51 12.39
C MET A 182 2.36 -5.92 13.86
N ASN A 183 1.35 -5.55 14.64
CA ASN A 183 1.27 -5.94 16.04
C ASN A 183 1.19 -7.47 16.19
N ARG A 184 0.42 -8.14 15.33
CA ARG A 184 0.34 -9.61 15.30
C ARG A 184 1.65 -10.25 14.87
N LEU A 185 2.30 -9.69 13.85
CA LEU A 185 3.57 -10.21 13.34
C LEU A 185 4.70 -10.08 14.39
N CYS A 186 4.76 -8.95 15.08
CA CYS A 186 5.69 -8.72 16.20
C CYS A 186 5.41 -9.60 17.43
N GLN A 187 4.19 -10.14 17.60
CA GLN A 187 3.87 -11.10 18.65
C GLN A 187 4.20 -12.54 18.25
N ALA A 188 4.09 -12.87 16.96
CA ALA A 188 4.29 -14.22 16.45
C ALA A 188 5.77 -14.55 16.18
N LEU A 189 6.60 -13.54 15.91
CA LEU A 189 8.04 -13.72 15.80
C LEU A 189 8.72 -13.51 17.17
N PRO A 190 9.48 -14.51 17.67
CA PRO A 190 10.19 -14.44 18.94
C PRO A 190 11.36 -13.45 18.93
#